data_AF-A0A4Q6BFF1-F1
#
_entry.id   AF-A0A4Q6BFF1-F1
#
_cell.length_a   1.000
_cell.length_b   1.000
_cell.length_c   1.000
_cell.angle_alpha   90.00
_cell.angle_beta   90.00
_cell.angle_gamma   90.00
#
_symmetry.space_group_name_H-M   'P 1'
#
loop_
_entity.id
_entity.type
_entity.pdbx_description
1 polymer ?
#
loop_
_entity_poly.entity_id
_entity_poly.type
_entity_poly.pdbx_seq_one_letter_code
_entity_poly.pdbx_strand_id
1 'polypeptide(L)'
;MVRNWRFLMVILAFCVSCATQPGEIETPITNIPRSVSTPASLSLSGSAFGRKLLGQNEQGRERMILSEFRAGNVPEFMRHFSRVRFISQTRSGRSVEVTLYVLPDYLSIGNDSDYLRLPMTPLTAQAIADHYGLFLPTVKIVDAIYRAASVKLDPRPFKPGPQMVSVGEMVRHNSVVQSSLKTKIPAGIVAGHKKDIVISNLLLRKPNRVAIYGWHLRSGTAIQPLTTVHGNWYADYS
;
A
#
# COMPACT_ATOMS: atom_id res chain seq x y z
N MET A 1 23.30 73.76 43.77
CA MET A 1 21.85 73.60 43.86
C MET A 1 21.36 73.14 42.50
N VAL A 2 20.47 72.14 42.46
CA VAL A 2 19.73 71.60 41.28
C VAL A 2 20.43 70.54 40.40
N ARG A 3 20.24 69.30 40.87
CA ARG A 3 20.03 68.01 40.19
C ARG A 3 19.56 68.10 38.73
N ASN A 4 20.15 67.30 37.83
CA ASN A 4 19.36 66.62 36.79
C ASN A 4 20.00 65.32 36.30
N TRP A 5 19.25 64.27 36.55
CA TRP A 5 19.51 62.84 36.35
C TRP A 5 18.85 62.46 35.02
N ARG A 6 19.59 61.92 34.05
CA ARG A 6 18.98 61.33 32.85
C ARG A 6 19.65 60.02 32.47
N PHE A 7 19.06 58.97 33.05
CA PHE A 7 18.71 57.67 32.49
C PHE A 7 19.64 57.03 31.43
N LEU A 8 20.29 55.96 31.90
CA LEU A 8 20.81 54.84 31.12
C LEU A 8 19.65 54.15 30.39
N MET A 9 19.64 54.19 29.06
CA MET A 9 18.67 53.46 28.24
C MET A 9 19.21 52.06 27.96
N VAL A 10 18.80 51.08 28.76
CA VAL A 10 19.03 49.66 28.50
C VAL A 10 18.07 49.22 27.40
N ILE A 11 18.60 48.97 26.20
CA ILE A 11 17.85 48.35 25.12
C ILE A 11 17.73 46.86 25.44
N LEU A 12 16.60 46.46 26.03
CA LEU A 12 16.20 45.06 26.09
C LEU A 12 15.83 44.63 24.66
N ALA A 13 16.74 43.90 24.01
CA ALA A 13 16.43 43.20 22.79
C ALA A 13 15.38 42.12 23.11
N PHE A 14 14.12 42.39 22.77
CA PHE A 14 13.06 41.38 22.80
C PHE A 14 13.42 40.29 21.80
N CYS A 15 13.80 39.12 22.31
CA CYS A 15 13.81 37.88 21.57
C CYS A 15 12.38 37.66 21.03
N VAL A 16 12.17 37.99 19.75
CA VAL A 16 11.02 37.51 19.00
C VAL A 16 11.20 36.00 18.91
N SER A 17 10.54 35.31 19.83
CA SER A 17 10.39 33.86 19.78
C SER A 17 9.61 33.56 18.50
N CYS A 18 10.30 33.11 17.45
CA CYS A 18 9.68 32.38 16.35
C CYS A 18 9.14 31.06 16.92
N ALA A 19 8.03 31.14 17.67
CA ALA A 19 7.21 29.99 17.94
C ALA A 19 6.61 29.58 16.59
N THR A 20 7.30 28.67 15.90
CA THR A 20 6.72 27.91 14.80
C THR A 20 5.43 27.30 15.34
N GLN A 21 4.29 27.81 14.87
CA GLN A 21 3.01 27.18 15.14
C GLN A 21 3.16 25.70 14.79
N PRO A 22 2.80 24.76 15.69
CA PRO A 22 2.75 23.36 15.31
C PRO A 22 1.82 23.28 14.11
N GLY A 23 2.39 22.95 12.94
CA GLY A 23 1.63 22.84 11.71
C GLY A 23 0.42 21.95 11.98
N GLU A 24 -0.75 22.34 11.46
CA GLU A 24 -1.95 21.51 11.54
C GLU A 24 -1.56 20.09 11.14
N ILE A 25 -1.72 19.16 12.09
CA ILE A 25 -1.53 17.75 11.80
C ILE A 25 -2.72 17.39 10.92
N GLU A 26 -2.51 17.36 9.60
CA GLU A 26 -3.51 16.86 8.66
C GLU A 26 -4.03 15.53 9.21
N THR A 27 -5.35 15.43 9.40
CA THR A 27 -5.96 14.18 9.82
C THR A 27 -5.70 13.16 8.73
N PRO A 28 -5.01 12.05 9.03
CA PRO A 28 -4.63 11.09 8.01
C PRO A 28 -5.89 10.48 7.39
N ILE A 29 -5.85 10.24 6.08
CA ILE A 29 -6.89 9.46 5.40
C ILE A 29 -6.93 8.08 6.06
N THR A 30 -8.09 7.73 6.60
CA THR A 30 -8.30 6.44 7.28
C THR A 30 -9.17 5.48 6.47
N ASN A 31 -9.65 5.92 5.30
CA ASN A 31 -10.46 5.09 4.43
C ASN A 31 -10.38 5.44 2.94
N ILE A 32 -10.70 4.46 2.09
CA ILE A 32 -11.02 4.72 0.68
C ILE A 32 -12.45 5.25 0.60
N PRO A 33 -12.69 6.45 0.02
CA PRO A 33 -14.03 7.00 -0.10
C PRO A 33 -14.93 6.10 -0.97
N ARG A 34 -16.23 6.07 -0.65
CA ARG A 34 -17.21 5.40 -1.51
C ARG A 34 -17.44 6.24 -2.76
N SER A 35 -17.60 5.56 -3.90
CA SER A 35 -18.08 6.22 -5.10
C SER A 35 -19.52 6.67 -4.90
N VAL A 36 -19.81 7.93 -5.18
CA VAL A 36 -21.16 8.50 -5.10
C VAL A 36 -22.06 7.98 -6.23
N SER A 37 -21.46 7.50 -7.33
CA SER A 37 -22.17 7.18 -8.58
C SER A 37 -22.57 5.71 -8.73
N THR A 38 -22.10 4.79 -7.89
CA THR A 38 -22.33 3.35 -8.07
C THR A 38 -22.89 2.73 -6.78
N PRO A 39 -24.18 2.37 -6.75
CA PRO A 39 -24.74 1.58 -5.65
C PRO A 39 -23.96 0.28 -5.46
N ALA A 40 -23.68 -0.10 -4.20
CA ALA A 40 -22.94 -1.32 -3.88
C ALA A 40 -23.59 -2.60 -4.47
N SER A 41 -24.92 -2.59 -4.67
CA SER A 41 -25.65 -3.69 -5.31
C SER A 41 -25.36 -3.90 -6.80
N LEU A 42 -24.71 -2.92 -7.46
CA LEU A 42 -24.28 -2.99 -8.87
C LEU A 42 -22.77 -3.20 -9.02
N SER A 43 -22.02 -3.35 -7.92
CA SER A 43 -20.58 -3.60 -7.98
C SER A 43 -20.30 -5.01 -8.51
N LEU A 44 -19.45 -5.10 -9.54
CA LEU A 44 -19.05 -6.36 -10.16
C LEU A 44 -18.29 -7.22 -9.14
N SER A 45 -18.72 -8.47 -8.93
CA SER A 45 -18.06 -9.40 -8.00
C SER A 45 -16.65 -9.78 -8.46
N GLY A 46 -15.79 -10.22 -7.55
CA GLY A 46 -14.42 -10.64 -7.87
C GLY A 46 -14.37 -11.74 -8.92
N SER A 47 -15.21 -12.77 -8.77
CA SER A 47 -15.32 -13.87 -9.74
C SER A 47 -15.89 -13.43 -11.09
N ALA A 48 -16.83 -12.48 -11.11
CA ALA A 48 -17.35 -11.91 -12.36
C ALA A 48 -16.29 -11.07 -13.08
N PHE A 49 -15.51 -10.27 -12.34
CA PHE A 49 -14.39 -9.51 -12.90
C PHE A 49 -13.28 -10.42 -13.42
N GLY A 50 -12.93 -11.47 -12.67
CA GLY A 50 -11.97 -12.48 -13.12
C GLY A 50 -12.35 -13.10 -14.48
N ARG A 51 -13.63 -13.46 -14.66
CA ARG A 51 -14.15 -13.94 -15.96
C ARG A 51 -14.04 -12.90 -17.07
N LYS A 52 -14.33 -11.63 -16.77
CA LYS A 52 -14.20 -10.51 -17.74
C LYS A 52 -12.74 -10.30 -18.18
N LEU A 53 -11.79 -10.58 -17.31
CA LEU A 53 -10.36 -10.50 -17.60
C LEU A 53 -9.84 -11.71 -18.42
N LEU A 54 -10.53 -12.86 -18.42
CA LEU A 54 -10.08 -14.02 -19.18
C LEU A 54 -9.96 -13.68 -20.67
N GLY A 55 -8.84 -14.07 -21.27
CA GLY A 55 -8.53 -13.79 -22.68
C GLY A 55 -8.00 -12.37 -22.95
N GLN A 56 -7.97 -11.48 -21.96
CA GLN A 56 -7.30 -10.19 -22.11
C GLN A 56 -5.79 -10.35 -22.13
N ASN A 57 -5.12 -9.54 -22.96
CA ASN A 57 -3.68 -9.36 -22.86
C ASN A 57 -3.33 -8.47 -21.65
N GLU A 58 -2.04 -8.38 -21.33
CA GLU A 58 -1.53 -7.62 -20.18
C GLU A 58 -2.04 -6.17 -20.18
N GLN A 59 -1.95 -5.47 -21.31
CA GLN A 59 -2.38 -4.08 -21.42
C GLN A 59 -3.89 -3.91 -21.21
N GLY A 60 -4.71 -4.80 -21.78
CA GLY A 60 -6.16 -4.83 -21.57
C GLY A 60 -6.51 -5.07 -20.10
N ARG A 61 -5.84 -6.03 -19.46
CA ARG A 61 -5.98 -6.33 -18.03
C ARG A 61 -5.69 -5.09 -17.17
N GLU A 62 -4.55 -4.43 -17.36
CA GLU A 62 -4.16 -3.25 -16.57
C GLU A 62 -5.17 -2.09 -16.71
N ARG A 63 -5.65 -1.81 -17.94
CA ARG A 63 -6.68 -0.79 -18.18
C ARG A 63 -7.98 -1.10 -17.44
N MET A 64 -8.41 -2.36 -17.47
CA MET A 64 -9.64 -2.79 -16.82
C MET A 64 -9.53 -2.73 -15.29
N ILE A 65 -8.39 -3.16 -14.73
CA ILE A 65 -8.10 -3.04 -13.29
C ILE A 65 -8.20 -1.57 -12.86
N LEU A 66 -7.49 -0.68 -13.55
CA LEU A 66 -7.48 0.76 -13.23
C LEU A 66 -8.88 1.38 -13.32
N SER A 67 -9.67 1.00 -14.34
CA SER A 67 -11.04 1.50 -14.54
C SER A 67 -11.95 1.16 -13.36
N GLU A 68 -11.90 -0.07 -12.85
CA GLU A 68 -12.74 -0.52 -11.74
C GLU A 68 -12.34 0.15 -10.42
N PHE A 69 -11.04 0.33 -10.15
CA PHE A 69 -10.60 1.12 -8.99
C PHE A 69 -11.06 2.57 -9.10
N ARG A 70 -10.94 3.22 -10.26
CA ARG A 70 -11.46 4.58 -10.47
C ARG A 70 -12.99 4.68 -10.31
N ALA A 71 -13.71 3.60 -10.63
CA ALA A 71 -15.15 3.50 -10.37
C ALA A 71 -15.48 3.23 -8.89
N GLY A 72 -14.46 3.01 -8.05
CA GLY A 72 -14.60 2.72 -6.64
C GLY A 72 -15.04 1.28 -6.34
N ASN A 73 -14.80 0.32 -7.24
CA ASN A 73 -15.16 -1.08 -7.02
C ASN A 73 -14.13 -1.77 -6.11
N VAL A 74 -14.26 -1.54 -4.80
CA VAL A 74 -13.39 -2.05 -3.75
C VAL A 74 -14.26 -2.72 -2.68
N PRO A 75 -13.89 -3.92 -2.18
CA PRO A 75 -14.59 -4.56 -1.06
C PRO A 75 -14.71 -3.62 0.15
N GLU A 76 -15.79 -3.71 0.91
CA GLU A 76 -16.05 -2.80 2.01
C GLU A 76 -14.99 -2.95 3.11
N PHE A 77 -14.58 -4.18 3.45
CA PHE A 77 -13.52 -4.38 4.45
C PHE A 77 -12.19 -3.71 4.07
N MET A 78 -11.87 -3.65 2.77
CA MET A 78 -10.65 -3.03 2.23
C MET A 78 -10.66 -1.50 2.36
N ARG A 79 -11.83 -0.90 2.55
CA ARG A 79 -11.94 0.56 2.69
C ARG A 79 -11.47 1.05 4.04
N HIS A 80 -11.45 0.22 5.07
CA HIS A 80 -11.13 0.63 6.44
C HIS A 80 -9.66 0.37 6.74
N PHE A 81 -8.86 1.43 6.89
CA PHE A 81 -7.42 1.27 7.05
C PHE A 81 -7.08 0.76 8.45
N SER A 82 -6.11 -0.15 8.48
CA SER A 82 -5.53 -0.66 9.71
C SER A 82 -4.36 0.21 10.14
N ARG A 83 -4.30 0.54 11.43
CA ARG A 83 -3.21 1.34 12.00
C ARG A 83 -2.00 0.46 12.34
N VAL A 84 -0.84 0.81 11.81
CA VAL A 84 0.46 0.18 12.10
C VAL A 84 1.34 1.19 12.81
N ARG A 85 1.92 0.82 13.96
CA ARG A 85 2.84 1.67 14.73
C ARG A 85 4.19 0.97 14.89
N PHE A 86 5.28 1.69 14.70
CA PHE A 86 6.62 1.17 14.93
C PHE A 86 7.62 2.30 15.21
N ILE A 87 8.72 1.98 15.88
CA ILE A 87 9.81 2.92 16.10
C ILE A 87 10.77 2.86 14.90
N SER A 88 11.18 4.02 14.40
CA SER A 88 12.25 4.14 13.40
C SER A 88 13.27 5.20 13.81
N GLN A 89 14.47 5.12 13.24
CA GLN A 89 15.49 6.14 13.42
C GLN A 89 15.55 7.06 12.20
N THR A 90 15.62 8.36 12.48
CA THR A 90 15.91 9.39 11.48
C THR A 90 17.37 9.34 11.05
N ARG A 91 17.75 10.09 10.01
CA ARG A 91 19.16 10.18 9.56
C ARG A 91 20.11 10.72 10.63
N SER A 92 19.62 11.50 11.60
CA SER A 92 20.41 12.01 12.73
C SER A 92 20.49 11.03 13.91
N GLY A 93 19.93 9.82 13.79
CA GLY A 93 19.92 8.80 14.84
C GLY A 93 18.78 8.96 15.87
N ARG A 94 18.00 10.05 15.82
CA ARG A 94 16.85 10.24 16.70
C ARG A 94 15.77 9.19 16.41
N SER A 95 15.34 8.49 17.46
CA SER A 95 14.19 7.58 17.43
C SER A 95 12.89 8.38 17.34
N VAL A 96 12.00 7.95 16.45
CA VAL A 96 10.66 8.51 16.24
C VAL A 96 9.65 7.37 16.18
N GLU A 97 8.47 7.59 16.78
CA GLU A 97 7.33 6.72 16.57
C GLU A 97 6.67 7.08 15.24
N VAL A 98 6.51 6.09 14.38
CA VAL A 98 5.84 6.21 13.09
C VAL A 98 4.48 5.53 13.19
N THR A 99 3.43 6.22 12.76
CA THR A 99 2.09 5.65 12.60
C THR A 99 1.75 5.65 11.10
N LEU A 100 1.35 4.49 10.58
CA LEU A 100 0.85 4.31 9.22
C LEU A 100 -0.59 3.82 9.26
N TYR A 101 -1.37 4.20 8.25
CA TYR A 101 -2.69 3.65 7.98
C TYR A 101 -2.59 2.89 6.66
N VAL A 102 -2.84 1.58 6.72
CA VAL A 102 -2.58 0.67 5.59
C VAL A 102 -3.85 -0.09 5.22
N LEU A 103 -3.97 -0.47 3.96
CA LEU A 103 -5.02 -1.40 3.55
C LEU A 103 -4.87 -2.72 4.31
N PRO A 104 -5.99 -3.37 4.70
CA PRO A 104 -5.92 -4.60 5.48
C PRO A 104 -5.48 -5.83 4.66
N ASP A 105 -5.44 -5.74 3.34
CA ASP A 105 -4.97 -6.79 2.43
C ASP A 105 -4.44 -6.16 1.13
N TYR A 106 -4.05 -6.96 0.16
CA TYR A 106 -3.68 -6.52 -1.18
C TYR A 106 -4.90 -6.00 -1.95
N LEU A 107 -4.67 -5.03 -2.84
CA LEU A 107 -5.69 -4.43 -3.70
C LEU A 107 -6.58 -5.49 -4.37
N SER A 108 -7.88 -5.33 -4.17
CA SER A 108 -8.89 -6.30 -4.59
C SER A 108 -10.10 -5.61 -5.19
N ILE A 109 -10.72 -6.26 -6.17
CA ILE A 109 -12.00 -5.84 -6.77
C ILE A 109 -13.08 -6.84 -6.38
N GLY A 110 -14.29 -6.35 -6.14
CA GLY A 110 -15.45 -7.16 -5.75
C GLY A 110 -16.12 -6.66 -4.49
N ASN A 111 -16.73 -7.59 -3.76
CA ASN A 111 -17.38 -7.33 -2.48
C ASN A 111 -16.89 -8.29 -1.39
N ASP A 112 -17.28 -8.05 -0.15
CA ASP A 112 -16.82 -8.82 1.02
C ASP A 112 -17.09 -10.34 0.94
N SER A 113 -18.05 -10.76 0.10
CA SER A 113 -18.42 -12.16 -0.06
C SER A 113 -17.72 -12.86 -1.24
N ASP A 114 -17.24 -12.10 -2.23
CA ASP A 114 -16.58 -12.52 -3.47
C ASP A 114 -15.69 -11.39 -4.03
N TYR A 115 -14.39 -11.48 -3.77
CA TYR A 115 -13.37 -10.54 -4.20
C TYR A 115 -12.15 -11.24 -4.81
N LEU A 116 -11.47 -10.52 -5.68
CA LEU A 116 -10.28 -10.98 -6.40
C LEU A 116 -9.10 -10.06 -6.07
N ARG A 117 -8.04 -10.61 -5.46
CA ARG A 117 -6.74 -9.94 -5.31
C ARG A 117 -6.09 -9.80 -6.67
N LEU A 118 -5.66 -8.59 -7.02
CA LEU A 118 -5.20 -8.25 -8.36
C LEU A 118 -3.75 -7.80 -8.37
N PRO A 119 -2.81 -8.72 -8.61
CA PRO A 119 -1.49 -8.34 -9.10
C PRO A 119 -1.61 -7.43 -10.33
N MET A 120 -0.75 -6.43 -10.40
CA MET A 120 -0.77 -5.39 -11.44
C MET A 120 0.63 -4.83 -11.61
N THR A 121 0.86 -4.08 -12.68
CA THR A 121 2.15 -3.41 -12.92
C THR A 121 2.39 -2.29 -11.90
N PRO A 122 3.65 -1.88 -11.66
CA PRO A 122 3.94 -0.70 -10.84
C PRO A 122 3.29 0.59 -11.35
N LEU A 123 3.07 0.70 -12.67
CA LEU A 123 2.43 1.86 -13.26
C LEU A 123 0.95 1.94 -12.88
N THR A 124 0.23 0.82 -12.96
CA THR A 124 -1.18 0.72 -12.52
C THR A 124 -1.29 0.90 -11.01
N ALA A 125 -0.41 0.26 -10.24
CA ALA A 125 -0.39 0.38 -8.78
C ALA A 125 -0.19 1.83 -8.33
N GLN A 126 0.77 2.55 -8.95
CA GLN A 126 1.00 3.97 -8.66
C GLN A 126 -0.21 4.82 -9.03
N ALA A 127 -0.80 4.61 -10.20
CA ALA A 127 -1.98 5.37 -10.63
C ALA A 127 -3.20 5.17 -9.70
N ILE A 128 -3.37 3.99 -9.12
CA ILE A 128 -4.40 3.72 -8.10
C ILE A 128 -4.04 4.40 -6.78
N ALA A 129 -2.77 4.33 -6.37
CA ALA A 129 -2.31 5.00 -5.16
C ALA A 129 -2.55 6.52 -5.25
N ASP A 130 -2.14 7.15 -6.35
CA ASP A 130 -2.37 8.57 -6.60
C ASP A 130 -3.86 8.93 -6.58
N HIS A 131 -4.72 8.09 -7.18
CA HIS A 131 -6.16 8.32 -7.21
C HIS A 131 -6.81 8.36 -5.82
N TYR A 132 -6.29 7.58 -4.87
CA TYR A 132 -6.81 7.52 -3.50
C TYR A 132 -5.98 8.33 -2.49
N GLY A 133 -4.97 9.09 -2.93
CA GLY A 133 -4.08 9.82 -2.03
C GLY A 133 -3.17 8.92 -1.18
N LEU A 134 -2.81 7.74 -1.71
CA LEU A 134 -1.95 6.74 -1.08
C LEU A 134 -0.56 6.75 -1.71
N PHE A 135 0.37 6.01 -1.10
CA PHE A 135 1.70 5.78 -1.66
C PHE A 135 2.07 4.29 -1.60
N LEU A 136 2.92 3.85 -2.52
CA LEU A 136 3.45 2.48 -2.51
C LEU A 136 4.49 2.32 -1.39
N PRO A 137 4.55 1.16 -0.71
CA PRO A 137 5.41 0.97 0.45
C PRO A 137 6.90 0.91 0.07
N THR A 138 7.78 1.12 1.04
CA THR A 138 9.20 0.71 0.94
C THR A 138 9.39 -0.66 1.60
N VAL A 139 10.53 -1.33 1.40
CA VAL A 139 10.86 -2.58 2.12
C VAL A 139 10.64 -2.48 3.63
N LYS A 140 11.11 -1.38 4.24
CA LYS A 140 10.94 -1.12 5.68
C LYS A 140 9.47 -1.07 6.08
N ILE A 141 8.61 -0.50 5.24
CA ILE A 141 7.17 -0.40 5.47
C ILE A 141 6.52 -1.77 5.31
N VAL A 142 6.85 -2.52 4.25
CA VAL A 142 6.35 -3.91 4.06
C VAL A 142 6.68 -4.77 5.28
N ASP A 143 7.91 -4.69 5.78
CA ASP A 143 8.30 -5.44 6.99
C ASP A 143 7.55 -4.99 8.25
N ALA A 144 7.26 -3.69 8.39
CA ALA A 144 6.48 -3.17 9.51
C ALA A 144 5.02 -3.66 9.44
N ILE A 145 4.42 -3.65 8.24
CA ILE A 145 3.08 -4.20 8.00
C ILE A 145 3.06 -5.69 8.34
N TYR A 146 4.02 -6.47 7.83
CA TYR A 146 4.11 -7.89 8.10
C TYR A 146 4.21 -8.19 9.60
N ARG A 147 5.10 -7.50 10.32
CA ARG A 147 5.24 -7.67 11.79
C ARG A 147 3.91 -7.39 12.51
N ALA A 148 3.22 -6.31 12.15
CA ALA A 148 1.95 -5.91 12.73
C ALA A 148 0.74 -6.77 12.29
N ALA A 149 0.88 -7.60 11.25
CA ALA A 149 -0.23 -8.36 10.71
C ALA A 149 -0.80 -9.39 11.70
N SER A 150 -2.12 -9.37 11.89
CA SER A 150 -2.87 -10.32 12.71
C SER A 150 -3.03 -11.67 12.00
N VAL A 151 -3.05 -11.67 10.67
CA VAL A 151 -3.15 -12.87 9.84
C VAL A 151 -1.89 -13.01 8.97
N LYS A 152 -1.00 -13.93 9.34
CA LYS A 152 0.22 -14.25 8.59
C LYS A 152 0.04 -15.56 7.83
N LEU A 153 0.07 -15.46 6.50
CA LEU A 153 -0.06 -16.58 5.59
C LEU A 153 1.29 -16.86 4.92
N ASP A 154 1.72 -18.12 4.94
CA ASP A 154 2.95 -18.50 4.22
C ASP A 154 2.76 -18.35 2.69
N PRO A 155 3.80 -17.94 1.95
CA PRO A 155 3.80 -17.90 0.49
C PRO A 155 3.41 -19.25 -0.12
N ARG A 156 2.66 -19.21 -1.22
CA ARG A 156 2.28 -20.39 -2.01
C ARG A 156 2.75 -20.24 -3.48
N PRO A 157 4.06 -20.26 -3.73
CA PRO A 157 4.59 -20.08 -5.07
C PRO A 157 4.14 -21.22 -5.99
N PHE A 158 3.73 -20.87 -7.19
CA PHE A 158 3.47 -21.79 -8.30
C PHE A 158 4.73 -22.03 -9.12
N LYS A 159 4.74 -23.13 -9.87
CA LYS A 159 5.85 -23.51 -10.74
C LYS A 159 6.12 -22.40 -11.76
N PRO A 160 7.37 -21.96 -11.94
CA PRO A 160 7.71 -20.97 -12.95
C PRO A 160 7.32 -21.43 -14.37
N GLY A 161 6.79 -20.52 -15.17
CA GLY A 161 6.44 -20.76 -16.57
C GLY A 161 5.66 -19.61 -17.21
N PRO A 162 5.36 -19.70 -18.51
CA PRO A 162 4.65 -18.64 -19.25
C PRO A 162 3.27 -18.29 -18.66
N GLN A 163 2.61 -19.26 -18.00
CA GLN A 163 1.32 -19.07 -17.36
C GLN A 163 1.35 -18.09 -16.18
N MET A 164 2.52 -17.77 -15.63
CA MET A 164 2.65 -16.92 -14.44
C MET A 164 2.03 -15.53 -14.62
N VAL A 165 2.04 -14.97 -15.84
CA VAL A 165 1.45 -13.65 -16.13
C VAL A 165 -0.02 -13.74 -16.56
N SER A 166 -0.58 -14.96 -16.65
CA SER A 166 -1.95 -15.17 -17.11
C SER A 166 -2.99 -14.82 -16.05
N VAL A 167 -4.13 -14.33 -16.51
CA VAL A 167 -5.31 -14.08 -15.65
C VAL A 167 -5.78 -15.37 -14.97
N GLY A 168 -5.72 -16.51 -15.67
CA GLY A 168 -6.08 -17.80 -15.09
C GLY A 168 -5.25 -18.14 -13.85
N GLU A 169 -3.94 -17.88 -13.90
CA GLU A 169 -3.03 -18.14 -12.78
C GLU A 169 -3.26 -17.14 -11.62
N MET A 170 -3.57 -15.87 -11.92
CA MET A 170 -3.99 -14.89 -10.91
C MET A 170 -5.25 -15.34 -10.16
N VAL A 171 -6.29 -15.75 -10.89
CA VAL A 171 -7.55 -16.25 -10.32
C VAL A 171 -7.30 -17.51 -9.50
N ARG A 172 -6.50 -18.45 -10.02
CA ARG A 172 -6.12 -19.68 -9.30
C ARG A 172 -5.38 -19.38 -8.00
N HIS A 173 -4.43 -18.45 -8.01
CA HIS A 173 -3.71 -18.06 -6.81
C HIS A 173 -4.61 -17.34 -5.80
N ASN A 174 -5.54 -16.51 -6.25
CA ASN A 174 -6.53 -15.90 -5.36
C ASN A 174 -7.33 -16.97 -4.61
N SER A 175 -7.78 -18.04 -5.29
CA SER A 175 -8.48 -19.15 -4.64
C SER A 175 -7.61 -19.88 -3.61
N VAL A 176 -6.32 -20.08 -3.89
CA VAL A 176 -5.38 -20.69 -2.93
C VAL A 176 -5.22 -19.83 -1.67
N VAL A 177 -5.08 -18.52 -1.82
CA VAL A 177 -5.03 -17.57 -0.69
C VAL A 177 -6.35 -17.59 0.07
N GLN A 178 -7.48 -17.53 -0.64
CA GLN A 178 -8.80 -17.51 -0.04
C GLN A 178 -9.07 -18.76 0.81
N SER A 179 -8.69 -19.95 0.32
CA SER A 179 -8.80 -21.20 1.06
C SER A 179 -7.85 -21.30 2.25
N SER A 180 -6.82 -20.44 2.33
CA SER A 180 -5.89 -20.37 3.46
C SER A 180 -6.39 -19.45 4.58
N LEU A 181 -7.43 -18.65 4.33
CA LEU A 181 -8.07 -17.80 5.35
C LEU A 181 -9.07 -18.59 6.19
N LYS A 182 -9.17 -18.24 7.48
CA LYS A 182 -10.17 -18.82 8.39
C LYS A 182 -11.59 -18.31 8.13
N THR A 183 -11.70 -17.07 7.65
CA THR A 183 -12.95 -16.36 7.37
C THR A 183 -12.81 -15.60 6.05
N LYS A 184 -13.93 -15.36 5.34
CA LYS A 184 -13.90 -14.62 4.07
C LYS A 184 -13.36 -13.21 4.22
N ILE A 185 -13.81 -12.53 5.27
CA ILE A 185 -13.31 -11.22 5.71
C ILE A 185 -12.31 -11.46 6.84
N PRO A 186 -11.03 -11.15 6.65
CA PRO A 186 -10.03 -11.30 7.70
C PRO A 186 -10.21 -10.25 8.80
N ALA A 187 -9.96 -10.63 10.05
CA ALA A 187 -9.92 -9.70 11.16
C ALA A 187 -8.53 -9.03 11.24
N GLY A 188 -8.41 -7.84 10.66
CA GLY A 188 -7.18 -7.04 10.63
C GLY A 188 -6.33 -7.28 9.38
N ILE A 189 -5.02 -7.05 9.49
CA ILE A 189 -4.09 -7.09 8.35
C ILE A 189 -3.73 -8.54 8.00
N VAL A 190 -3.87 -8.88 6.72
CA VAL A 190 -3.35 -10.11 6.10
C VAL A 190 -2.05 -9.81 5.37
N ALA A 191 -1.00 -10.58 5.64
CA ALA A 191 0.30 -10.39 5.00
C ALA A 191 1.04 -11.71 4.74
N GLY A 192 2.11 -11.64 3.95
CA GLY A 192 3.07 -12.73 3.69
C GLY A 192 2.80 -13.55 2.42
N HIS A 193 1.56 -13.58 1.94
CA HIS A 193 1.14 -14.48 0.86
C HIS A 193 1.42 -13.98 -0.56
N LYS A 194 1.87 -12.74 -0.74
CA LYS A 194 2.13 -12.09 -2.04
C LYS A 194 3.47 -11.37 -2.04
N LYS A 195 3.90 -10.95 -3.22
CA LYS A 195 5.01 -10.00 -3.39
C LYS A 195 4.44 -8.58 -3.38
N ASP A 196 5.26 -7.64 -2.96
CA ASP A 196 4.95 -6.22 -2.89
C ASP A 196 5.76 -5.47 -3.95
N ILE A 197 5.09 -4.56 -4.64
CA ILE A 197 5.75 -3.51 -5.40
C ILE A 197 6.20 -2.45 -4.40
N VAL A 198 7.50 -2.15 -4.40
CA VAL A 198 8.10 -1.23 -3.42
C VAL A 198 8.80 -0.06 -4.07
N ILE A 199 8.76 1.09 -3.41
CA ILE A 199 9.58 2.25 -3.77
C ILE A 199 11.01 2.01 -3.27
N SER A 200 11.98 2.24 -4.15
CA SER A 200 13.41 2.04 -3.86
C SER A 200 14.30 2.98 -4.67
N ASN A 201 15.34 3.50 -4.03
CA ASN A 201 16.38 4.29 -4.70
C ASN A 201 17.13 3.51 -5.79
N LEU A 202 17.04 2.18 -5.80
CA LEU A 202 17.57 1.36 -6.90
C LEU A 202 16.94 1.71 -8.25
N LEU A 203 15.68 2.16 -8.26
CA LEU A 203 14.96 2.54 -9.48
C LEU A 203 15.54 3.80 -10.13
N LEU A 204 16.16 4.70 -9.36
CA LEU A 204 16.85 5.88 -9.90
C LEU A 204 18.02 5.50 -10.81
N ARG A 205 18.63 4.34 -10.57
CA ARG A 205 19.75 3.81 -11.37
C ARG A 205 19.32 2.81 -12.43
N LYS A 206 18.04 2.40 -12.40
CA LYS A 206 17.46 1.37 -13.26
C LYS A 206 16.08 1.83 -13.73
N PRO A 207 16.03 2.82 -14.64
CA PRO A 207 14.77 3.29 -15.18
C PRO A 207 14.00 2.15 -15.86
N ASN A 208 12.68 2.28 -15.92
CA ASN A 208 11.77 1.30 -16.54
C ASN A 208 11.82 -0.12 -15.91
N ARG A 209 12.22 -0.22 -14.64
CA ARG A 209 12.17 -1.46 -13.85
C ARG A 209 11.09 -1.38 -12.77
N VAL A 210 10.66 -2.55 -12.30
CA VAL A 210 9.88 -2.70 -11.07
C VAL A 210 10.80 -3.14 -9.94
N ALA A 211 10.59 -2.62 -8.72
CA ALA A 211 11.23 -3.13 -7.53
C ALA A 211 10.23 -4.01 -6.77
N ILE A 212 10.59 -5.28 -6.57
CA ILE A 212 9.72 -6.29 -5.97
C ILE A 212 10.41 -6.86 -4.73
N TYR A 213 9.65 -7.02 -3.66
CA TYR A 213 10.08 -7.56 -2.37
C TYR A 213 8.92 -8.30 -1.70
N GLY A 214 9.16 -9.27 -0.82
CA GLY A 214 8.11 -9.82 0.04
C GLY A 214 8.05 -11.33 0.03
N TRP A 215 6.84 -11.89 -0.01
CA TRP A 215 6.60 -13.30 0.31
C TRP A 215 7.24 -13.67 1.66
N HIS A 216 6.71 -13.12 2.74
CA HIS A 216 7.22 -13.39 4.08
C HIS A 216 6.70 -14.73 4.61
N LEU A 217 7.63 -15.63 4.91
CA LEU A 217 7.36 -16.83 5.72
C LEU A 217 6.90 -16.42 7.12
N ARG A 218 6.23 -17.31 7.84
CA ARG A 218 5.85 -17.13 9.25
C ARG A 218 7.00 -16.71 10.18
N SER A 219 8.23 -17.08 9.86
CA SER A 219 9.44 -16.62 10.56
C SER A 219 9.72 -15.11 10.42
N GLY A 220 9.09 -14.44 9.45
CA GLY A 220 9.41 -13.07 9.03
C GLY A 220 10.42 -12.98 7.91
N THR A 221 10.95 -14.11 7.43
CA THR A 221 11.89 -14.13 6.31
C THR A 221 11.16 -13.92 4.99
N ALA A 222 11.50 -12.86 4.25
CA ALA A 222 11.06 -12.65 2.88
C ALA A 222 11.82 -13.58 1.92
N ILE A 223 11.11 -14.47 1.22
CA ILE A 223 11.72 -15.36 0.21
C ILE A 223 11.92 -14.67 -1.14
N GLN A 224 11.22 -13.56 -1.40
CA GLN A 224 11.51 -12.66 -2.50
C GLN A 224 12.37 -11.50 -1.97
N PRO A 225 13.71 -11.55 -2.14
CA PRO A 225 14.56 -10.42 -1.79
C PRO A 225 14.23 -9.21 -2.68
N LEU A 226 14.70 -8.02 -2.28
CA LEU A 226 14.53 -6.81 -3.08
C LEU A 226 15.27 -6.99 -4.41
N THR A 227 14.54 -7.07 -5.52
CA THR A 227 15.12 -7.18 -6.85
C THR A 227 14.50 -6.19 -7.83
N THR A 228 15.22 -5.93 -8.92
CA THR A 228 14.82 -5.04 -10.03
C THR A 228 15.03 -5.70 -11.39
N VAL A 229 14.92 -7.04 -11.43
CA VAL A 229 15.24 -7.85 -12.62
C VAL A 229 14.19 -7.76 -13.71
N HIS A 230 12.95 -7.43 -13.36
CA HIS A 230 11.82 -7.29 -14.28
C HIS A 230 11.59 -5.84 -14.71
N GLY A 231 11.06 -5.66 -15.92
CA GLY A 231 10.62 -4.36 -16.41
C GLY A 231 9.38 -3.84 -15.68
N ASN A 232 9.09 -2.55 -15.78
CA ASN A 232 7.88 -1.93 -15.20
C ASN A 232 6.56 -2.38 -15.87
N TRP A 233 6.63 -3.18 -16.93
CA TRP A 233 5.50 -3.86 -17.57
C TRP A 233 5.16 -5.21 -16.92
N TYR A 234 6.01 -5.72 -16.04
CA TYR A 234 5.86 -7.06 -15.48
C TYR A 234 4.86 -7.10 -14.32
N ALA A 235 3.95 -8.07 -14.37
CA ALA A 235 3.11 -8.48 -13.24
C ALA A 235 2.68 -9.94 -13.43
N ASP A 236 3.09 -10.80 -12.49
CA ASP A 236 2.71 -12.21 -12.43
C ASP A 236 1.50 -12.42 -11.50
N TYR A 237 1.16 -13.67 -11.21
CA TYR A 237 0.04 -14.04 -10.35
C TYR A 237 0.23 -13.67 -8.87
N SER A 238 1.42 -13.22 -8.45
CA SER A 238 1.84 -13.11 -7.04
C SER A 238 2.05 -11.68 -6.55
#